data_AF-A0A976DXQ8-F1
#
_entry.id   AF-A0A976DXQ8-F1
#
_cell.length_a   1.000
_cell.length_b   1.000
_cell.length_c   1.000
_cell.angle_alpha   90.00
_cell.angle_beta   90.00
_cell.angle_gamma   90.00
#
_symmetry.space_group_name_H-M   'P 1'
#
loop_
_entity.id
_entity.type
_entity.pdbx_description
1 polymer ?
#
loop_
_entity_poly.entity_id
_entity_poly.type
_entity_poly.pdbx_seq_one_letter_code
_entity_poly.pdbx_strand_id
1 'polypeptide(L)'
;MAKNKNYKMQKPYYHFETSPDSLIYEFDSVSEHKTIHKVVIYEPLEDDMYHLGFGDLTAEGKVDYKIVSANQDMDKVLMTVVQTMLLFLLV
;
A
#
# COMPACT_ATOMS: atom_id res chain seq x y z
N MET A 1 7.70 -32.15 -1.39
CA MET A 1 7.93 -31.44 -0.11
C MET A 1 8.38 -30.03 -0.45
N ALA A 2 7.48 -29.04 -0.32
CA ALA A 2 7.82 -27.64 -0.59
C ALA A 2 8.72 -27.11 0.54
N LYS A 3 9.86 -26.52 0.17
CA LYS A 3 10.77 -25.89 1.12
C LYS A 3 10.08 -24.67 1.72
N ASN A 4 9.79 -24.69 3.03
CA ASN A 4 9.36 -23.52 3.78
C ASN A 4 10.50 -22.49 3.75
N LYS A 5 10.40 -21.50 2.85
CA LYS A 5 11.26 -20.32 2.90
C LYS A 5 10.77 -19.47 4.07
N ASN A 6 11.56 -19.42 5.15
CA ASN A 6 11.41 -18.39 6.17
C ASN A 6 11.67 -17.02 5.53
N TYR A 7 10.61 -16.35 5.06
CA TYR A 7 10.68 -14.95 4.67
C TYR A 7 10.95 -14.12 5.92
N LYS A 8 12.23 -13.82 6.18
CA LYS A 8 12.57 -12.71 7.08
C LYS A 8 11.99 -11.44 6.45
N MET A 9 11.05 -10.78 7.12
CA MET A 9 10.46 -9.49 6.72
C MET A 9 11.48 -8.34 6.81
N GLN A 10 12.61 -8.45 6.09
CA GLN A 10 13.69 -7.46 6.05
C GLN A 10 13.72 -6.72 4.72
N LYS A 11 12.57 -6.61 4.05
CA LYS A 11 12.46 -5.80 2.85
C LYS A 11 12.07 -4.37 3.28
N PRO A 12 12.72 -3.34 2.73
CA PRO A 12 12.35 -1.97 3.05
C PRO A 12 10.91 -1.70 2.63
N TYR A 13 10.27 -0.76 3.32
CA TYR A 13 8.95 -0.22 2.99
C TYR A 13 9.02 1.31 3.08
N TYR A 14 8.03 2.00 2.54
CA TYR A 14 7.90 3.45 2.67
C TYR A 14 7.28 3.80 4.01
N HIS A 15 7.70 4.93 4.59
CA HIS A 15 6.90 5.55 5.63
C HIS A 15 5.56 5.98 5.02
N PHE A 16 4.48 5.81 5.77
CA PHE A 16 3.14 6.17 5.35
C PHE A 16 2.42 6.91 6.47
N GLU A 17 1.55 7.82 6.06
CA GLU A 17 0.59 8.47 6.95
C GLU A 17 -0.68 7.63 7.00
N THR A 18 -1.45 7.76 8.07
CA THR A 18 -2.70 7.01 8.26
C THR A 18 -3.82 7.94 8.72
N SER A 19 -5.03 7.69 8.23
CA SER A 19 -6.23 8.38 8.72
C SER A 19 -6.55 7.98 10.16
N PRO A 20 -7.29 8.81 10.91
CA PRO A 20 -7.64 8.51 12.31
C PRO A 20 -8.40 7.21 12.52
N ASP A 21 -9.17 6.78 11.53
CA ASP A 21 -9.92 5.52 11.52
C ASP A 21 -9.11 4.32 10.99
N SER A 22 -7.83 4.53 10.63
CA SER A 22 -6.94 3.50 10.10
C SER A 22 -7.46 2.80 8.84
N LEU A 23 -8.31 3.49 8.06
CA LEU A 23 -8.85 2.98 6.79
C LEU A 23 -8.09 3.48 5.56
N ILE A 24 -7.37 4.60 5.66
CA ILE A 24 -6.64 5.21 4.56
C ILE A 24 -5.16 5.32 4.95
N TYR A 25 -4.29 4.93 4.02
CA TYR A 25 -2.84 5.00 4.18
C TYR A 25 -2.20 5.61 2.95
N GLU A 26 -1.43 6.69 3.11
CA GLU A 26 -0.81 7.43 2.02
C GLU A 26 0.72 7.40 2.12
N PHE A 27 1.40 7.25 0.98
CA PHE A 27 2.86 7.26 0.94
C PHE A 27 3.42 7.68 -0.42
N ASP A 28 4.66 8.18 -0.38
CA ASP A 28 5.42 8.56 -1.56
C ASP A 28 6.30 7.41 -2.05
N SER A 29 5.97 6.89 -3.23
CA SER A 29 6.83 5.97 -3.99
C SER A 29 7.84 6.78 -4.79
N VAL A 30 9.12 6.72 -4.39
CA VAL A 30 10.19 7.57 -4.91
C VAL A 30 11.21 6.74 -5.69
N SER A 31 11.47 7.13 -6.93
CA SER A 31 12.57 6.64 -7.76
C SER A 31 13.51 7.78 -8.16
N GLU A 32 14.57 7.46 -8.89
CA GLU A 32 15.49 8.47 -9.44
C GLU A 32 14.81 9.43 -10.43
N HIS A 33 13.67 9.05 -11.01
CA HIS A 33 13.05 9.80 -12.11
C HIS A 33 11.73 10.46 -11.73
N LYS A 34 11.03 9.95 -10.70
CA LYS A 34 9.73 10.49 -10.28
C LYS A 34 9.33 10.03 -8.89
N THR A 35 8.46 10.83 -8.29
CA THR A 35 7.69 10.50 -7.10
C THR A 35 6.24 10.29 -7.49
N ILE A 36 5.62 9.24 -6.96
CA ILE A 36 4.21 8.93 -7.14
C ILE A 36 3.56 8.83 -5.76
N HIS A 37 2.54 9.65 -5.53
CA HIS A 37 1.69 9.56 -4.36
C HIS A 37 0.81 8.32 -4.49
N LYS A 38 0.88 7.41 -3.54
CA LYS A 38 0.14 6.15 -3.53
C LYS A 38 -0.75 6.07 -2.31
N VAL A 39 -1.88 5.42 -2.46
CA VAL A 39 -2.84 5.23 -1.39
C VAL A 39 -3.29 3.77 -1.30
N VAL A 40 -3.42 3.28 -0.08
CA VAL A 40 -4.13 2.04 0.26
C VAL A 40 -5.39 2.43 1.02
N ILE A 41 -6.53 1.90 0.59
CA ILE A 41 -7.86 2.18 1.17
C ILE A 41 -8.50 0.84 1.57
N TYR A 42 -8.94 0.75 2.81
CA TYR A 42 -9.81 -0.32 3.31
C TYR A 42 -11.24 0.19 3.32
N GLU A 43 -11.96 -0.02 2.22
CA GLU A 43 -13.34 0.43 2.08
C GLU A 43 -14.27 -0.58 2.76
N PRO A 44 -15.06 -0.18 3.78
CA PRO A 44 -16.03 -1.07 4.42
C PRO A 44 -17.06 -1.57 3.43
N LEU A 45 -17.37 -2.86 3.47
CA LEU A 45 -18.49 -3.48 2.76
C LEU A 45 -19.60 -3.84 3.76
N GLU A 46 -20.19 -5.02 3.62
CA GLU A 46 -21.13 -5.60 4.58
C GLU A 46 -20.39 -6.44 5.61
N ASP A 47 -20.91 -6.47 6.85
CA ASP A 47 -20.28 -7.13 7.99
C ASP A 47 -18.82 -6.66 8.22
N ASP A 48 -17.97 -7.50 8.83
CA ASP A 48 -16.55 -7.23 9.05
C ASP A 48 -15.70 -7.45 7.77
N MET A 49 -16.25 -7.16 6.59
CA MET A 49 -15.56 -7.28 5.31
C MET A 49 -15.13 -5.93 4.76
N TYR A 50 -13.94 -5.90 4.15
CA TYR A 50 -13.34 -4.71 3.59
C TYR A 50 -12.79 -5.01 2.19
N HIS A 51 -12.98 -4.08 1.26
CA HIS A 51 -12.27 -4.08 -0.01
C HIS A 51 -10.94 -3.36 0.18
N LEU A 52 -9.84 -4.03 -0.18
CA LEU A 52 -8.51 -3.42 -0.23
C LEU A 52 -8.30 -2.79 -1.61
N GLY A 53 -8.42 -1.47 -1.67
CA GLY A 53 -8.04 -0.66 -2.83
C GLY A 53 -6.58 -0.21 -2.72
N PHE A 54 -5.85 -0.31 -3.83
CA PHE A 54 -4.48 0.23 -3.95
C PHE A 54 -4.32 0.92 -5.30
N GLY A 55 -3.88 2.18 -5.28
CA GLY A 55 -3.73 2.96 -6.50
C GLY A 55 -2.87 4.21 -6.33
N ASP A 56 -2.73 4.96 -7.43
CA ASP A 56 -2.00 6.21 -7.46
C ASP A 56 -2.96 7.38 -7.20
N LEU A 57 -2.59 8.29 -6.30
CA LEU A 57 -3.33 9.51 -6.03
C LEU A 57 -2.97 10.56 -7.07
N THR A 58 -3.96 10.99 -7.86
CA THR A 58 -3.79 12.01 -8.89
C THR A 58 -3.79 13.41 -8.29
N ALA A 59 -3.31 14.40 -9.07
CA ALA A 59 -3.28 15.80 -8.65
C ALA A 59 -4.69 16.37 -8.36
N GLU A 60 -5.74 15.75 -8.92
CA GLU A 60 -7.14 16.10 -8.68
C GLU A 60 -7.72 15.44 -7.41
N GLY A 61 -6.89 14.72 -6.63
CA GLY A 61 -7.33 14.00 -5.43
C GLY A 61 -8.14 12.74 -5.72
N LYS A 62 -8.01 12.16 -6.91
CA LYS A 62 -8.67 10.90 -7.29
C LYS A 62 -7.70 9.74 -7.22
N VAL A 63 -8.20 8.55 -6.95
CA VAL A 63 -7.38 7.33 -6.97
C VAL A 63 -7.53 6.64 -8.33
N ASP A 64 -6.42 6.46 -9.03
CA ASP A 64 -6.35 5.63 -10.22
C ASP A 64 -5.86 4.23 -9.86
N TYR A 65 -6.78 3.27 -9.89
CA TYR A 65 -6.53 1.85 -9.59
C TYR A 65 -6.02 1.05 -10.80
N LYS A 66 -5.95 1.65 -11.99
CA LYS A 66 -5.66 0.96 -13.25
C LYS A 66 -4.35 1.40 -13.90
N ILE A 67 -3.80 2.54 -13.46
CA ILE A 67 -2.57 3.08 -14.03
C ILE A 67 -1.38 2.15 -13.78
N VAL A 68 -0.59 1.94 -14.84
CA VAL A 68 0.72 1.28 -14.74
C VAL A 68 1.77 2.37 -14.60
N SER A 69 2.15 2.70 -13.36
CA SER A 69 3.09 3.79 -13.11
C SER A 69 4.56 3.40 -13.23
N ALA A 70 4.92 2.12 -13.24
CA ALA A 70 6.25 1.63 -13.61
C ALA A 70 7.43 2.38 -12.93
N ASN A 71 7.37 2.58 -11.60
CA ASN A 71 8.37 3.33 -10.84
C ASN A 71 9.63 2.52 -10.43
N GLN A 72 9.74 1.27 -10.91
CA GLN A 72 10.87 0.36 -10.65
C GLN A 72 11.13 -0.01 -9.17
N ASP A 73 10.14 0.16 -8.29
CA ASP A 73 10.25 -0.05 -6.85
C ASP A 73 9.20 -1.02 -6.28
N MET A 74 8.67 -1.91 -7.13
CA MET A 74 7.55 -2.80 -6.82
C MET A 74 7.73 -3.59 -5.52
N ASP A 75 8.93 -4.12 -5.25
CA ASP A 75 9.23 -4.85 -4.02
C ASP A 75 8.94 -3.99 -2.76
N LYS A 76 9.34 -2.72 -2.78
CA LYS A 76 9.17 -1.79 -1.65
C LYS A 76 7.72 -1.35 -1.52
N VAL A 77 7.04 -1.12 -2.66
CA VAL A 77 5.61 -0.81 -2.70
C VAL A 77 4.78 -1.97 -2.12
N LEU A 78 4.99 -3.19 -2.58
CA LEU A 78 4.25 -4.36 -2.08
C LEU A 78 4.50 -4.60 -0.59
N MET A 79 5.73 -4.40 -0.12
CA MET A 79 5.99 -4.48 1.31
C MET A 79 5.32 -3.37 2.11
N THR A 80 5.19 -2.17 1.55
CA THR A 80 4.45 -1.08 2.18
C THR A 80 2.98 -1.47 2.32
N VAL A 81 2.36 -2.05 1.28
CA VAL A 81 0.99 -2.58 1.34
C VAL A 81 0.87 -3.67 2.42
N VAL A 82 1.82 -4.59 2.53
CA VAL A 82 1.82 -5.59 3.63
C VAL A 82 1.88 -4.92 5.00
N GLN A 83 2.67 -3.85 5.18
CA GLN A 83 2.72 -3.13 6.45
C GLN A 83 1.40 -2.44 6.79
N THR A 84 0.69 -1.87 5.79
CA THR A 84 -0.63 -1.29 6.05
C THR A 84 -1.64 -2.37 6.44
N MET A 85 -1.58 -3.56 5.84
CA MET A 85 -2.45 -4.69 6.22
C MET A 85 -2.22 -5.14 7.67
N LEU A 86 -0.95 -5.19 8.09
CA LEU A 86 -0.61 -5.54 9.48
C LEU A 86 -1.14 -4.49 10.45
N LEU A 87 -1.02 -3.20 10.12
CA LEU A 87 -1.52 -2.13 10.99
C LEU A 87 -3.04 -2.13 11.04
N PHE A 88 -3.73 -2.27 9.90
CA PHE A 88 -5.19 -2.36 9.82
C PHE A 88 -5.77 -3.47 10.71
N LEU A 89 -5.10 -4.62 10.81
CA LEU A 89 -5.55 -5.75 11.64
C LEU A 89 -5.23 -5.61 13.14
N LEU A 90 -4.43 -4.61 13.54
CA LEU A 90 -4.02 -4.38 14.94
C LEU A 90 -4.84 -3.31 15.65
N VAL A 91 -5.61 -2.52 14.89
CA VAL A 91 -6.49 -1.46 15.39
C VAL A 91 -7.92 -1.99 15.49
#